data_AF-A0A7K4N4H7-F1
#
_entry.id   AF-A0A7K4N4H7-F1
#
_cell.length_a   1.000
_cell.length_b   1.000
_cell.length_c   1.000
_cell.angle_alpha   90.00
_cell.angle_beta   90.00
_cell.angle_gamma   90.00
#
_symmetry.space_group_name_H-M   'P 1'
#
loop_
_entity.id
_entity.type
_entity.pdbx_description
1 polymer ?
#
loop_
_entity_poly.entity_id
_entity_poly.type
_entity_poly.pdbx_seq_one_letter_code
_entity_poly.pdbx_strand_id
1 'polypeptide(L)'
;MDEKPLTVCLRYYGISPWEIEVIYNLFNEKFEVIQEETEQTELNFVSALTIIISLPFSEEFFKWFEFREWEKVKHIIKEMKRRRGKGNAIIVEILFTGDPDVRFVTDLSENHNFNSAIEKIDSV
;
A
#
# COMPACT_ATOMS: atom_id res chain seq x y z
N MET A 1 13.60 27.54 0.32
CA MET A 1 13.78 26.15 -0.13
C MET A 1 12.37 25.67 -0.36
N ASP A 2 11.95 25.49 -1.61
CA ASP A 2 10.61 24.96 -1.88
C ASP A 2 10.58 23.52 -1.35
N GLU A 3 9.98 23.34 -0.17
CA GLU A 3 9.67 22.01 0.33
C GLU A 3 8.70 21.39 -0.68
N LYS A 4 9.16 20.37 -1.41
CA LYS A 4 8.28 19.58 -2.25
C LYS A 4 7.18 18.99 -1.37
N PRO A 5 5.91 19.02 -1.81
CA PRO A 5 4.84 18.40 -1.04
C PRO A 5 5.13 16.91 -0.84
N LEU A 6 4.81 16.41 0.35
CA LEU A 6 4.82 14.97 0.61
C LEU A 6 3.71 14.35 -0.23
N THR A 7 4.09 13.47 -1.13
CA THR A 7 3.19 12.75 -2.03
C THR A 7 3.07 11.28 -1.67
N VAL A 8 1.89 10.71 -1.92
CA VAL A 8 1.68 9.27 -2.01
C VAL A 8 1.10 8.97 -3.40
N CYS A 9 1.76 8.08 -4.15
CA CYS A 9 1.23 7.60 -5.41
C CYS A 9 0.57 6.23 -5.22
N LEU A 10 -0.71 6.14 -5.54
CA LEU A 10 -1.50 4.92 -5.57
C LEU A 10 -1.59 4.44 -7.02
N ARG A 11 -0.77 3.45 -7.38
CA ARG A 11 -0.87 2.79 -8.69
C ARG A 11 -1.64 1.49 -8.56
N TYR A 12 -2.61 1.24 -9.42
CA TYR A 12 -3.45 0.05 -9.29
C TYR A 12 -4.06 -0.43 -10.60
N TYR A 13 -4.46 -1.70 -10.63
CA TYR A 13 -5.34 -2.27 -11.65
C TYR A 13 -6.23 -3.36 -11.01
N GLY A 14 -7.44 -3.56 -11.53
CA GLY A 14 -8.35 -4.60 -11.00
C GLY A 14 -8.84 -4.34 -9.56
N ILE A 15 -8.79 -3.08 -9.11
CA ILE A 15 -9.29 -2.64 -7.80
C ILE A 15 -10.48 -1.72 -8.04
N SER A 16 -11.56 -1.93 -7.27
CA SER A 16 -12.76 -1.13 -7.45
C SER A 16 -12.53 0.33 -7.01
N PRO A 17 -13.23 1.32 -7.62
CA PRO A 17 -13.09 2.72 -7.23
C PRO A 17 -13.33 2.96 -5.74
N TRP A 18 -14.28 2.25 -5.13
CA TRP A 18 -14.56 2.37 -3.69
C TRP A 18 -13.41 1.86 -2.82
N GLU A 19 -12.77 0.76 -3.22
CA GLU A 19 -11.62 0.20 -2.49
C GLU A 19 -10.42 1.17 -2.50
N ILE A 20 -10.14 1.81 -3.65
CA ILE A 20 -9.09 2.82 -3.77
C ILE A 20 -9.44 4.10 -3.01
N GLU A 21 -10.69 4.55 -3.08
CA GLU A 21 -11.18 5.73 -2.36
C GLU A 21 -10.95 5.61 -0.85
N VAL A 22 -11.12 4.40 -0.29
CA VAL A 22 -10.86 4.15 1.13
C VAL A 22 -9.37 4.35 1.45
N ILE A 23 -8.45 3.88 0.60
CA ILE A 23 -7.01 4.11 0.78
C ILE A 23 -6.66 5.59 0.60
N TYR A 24 -7.21 6.23 -0.44
CA TYR A 24 -7.02 7.65 -0.71
C TYR A 24 -7.34 8.49 0.53
N ASN A 25 -8.49 8.26 1.17
CA ASN A 25 -8.92 9.01 2.34
C ASN A 25 -7.99 8.82 3.56
N LEU A 26 -7.30 7.68 3.68
CA LEU A 26 -6.32 7.46 4.75
C LEU A 26 -5.02 8.26 4.55
N PHE A 27 -4.62 8.51 3.31
CA PHE A 27 -3.38 9.25 3.00
C PHE A 27 -3.61 10.74 2.77
N ASN A 28 -4.77 11.13 2.22
CA ASN A 28 -5.06 12.51 1.80
C ASN A 28 -5.13 13.53 2.96
N GLU A 29 -5.19 13.08 4.21
CA GLU A 29 -5.07 13.96 5.37
C GLU A 29 -3.66 14.55 5.54
N LYS A 30 -2.62 13.78 5.15
CA LYS A 30 -1.21 14.12 5.41
C LYS A 30 -0.34 14.18 4.15
N PHE A 31 -0.84 13.69 3.02
CA PHE A 31 -0.14 13.64 1.75
C PHE A 31 -1.00 14.22 0.62
N GLU A 32 -0.32 14.76 -0.39
CA GLU A 32 -0.93 14.91 -1.72
C GLU A 32 -0.99 13.53 -2.38
N VAL A 33 -2.20 13.03 -2.64
CA VAL A 33 -2.38 11.69 -3.19
C VAL A 33 -2.54 11.74 -4.70
N ILE A 34 -1.65 11.05 -5.40
CA ILE A 34 -1.68 10.87 -6.86
C ILE A 34 -2.23 9.48 -7.16
N GLN A 35 -3.28 9.38 -7.97
CA GLN A 35 -3.86 8.10 -8.38
C GLN A 35 -3.49 7.80 -9.83
N GLU A 36 -3.03 6.58 -10.09
CA GLU A 36 -2.64 6.11 -11.43
C GLU A 36 -3.27 4.73 -11.67
N GLU A 37 -4.41 4.71 -12.35
CA GLU A 37 -4.97 3.45 -12.85
C GLU A 37 -4.14 2.96 -14.02
N THR A 38 -3.71 1.70 -13.95
CA THR A 38 -2.81 1.06 -14.90
C THR A 38 -3.49 -0.12 -15.57
N GLU A 39 -2.94 -0.56 -16.71
CA GLU A 39 -3.34 -1.81 -17.33
C GLU A 39 -2.67 -3.00 -16.64
N GLN A 40 -3.22 -4.21 -16.81
CA GLN A 40 -2.62 -5.42 -16.29
C GLN A 40 -1.23 -5.64 -16.93
N THR A 41 -0.17 -5.52 -16.12
CA THR A 41 1.22 -5.65 -16.56
C THR A 41 1.76 -7.06 -16.34
N GLU A 42 1.47 -8.01 -17.23
CA GLU A 42 2.03 -9.39 -17.37
C GLU A 42 2.13 -10.30 -16.11
N LEU A 43 1.86 -9.79 -14.92
CA LEU A 43 1.85 -10.51 -13.67
C LEU A 43 0.58 -11.36 -13.66
N ASN A 44 0.73 -12.63 -13.29
CA ASN A 44 -0.34 -13.63 -13.21
C ASN A 44 -1.39 -13.30 -12.11
N PHE A 45 -1.52 -12.03 -11.70
CA PHE A 45 -2.42 -11.53 -10.67
C PHE A 45 -3.63 -10.83 -11.27
N VAL A 46 -4.80 -11.12 -10.70
CA VAL A 46 -6.08 -10.51 -11.11
C VAL A 46 -6.14 -9.00 -10.79
N SER A 47 -5.39 -8.56 -9.79
CA SER A 47 -5.31 -7.15 -9.38
C SER A 47 -3.94 -6.82 -8.78
N ALA A 48 -3.57 -5.55 -8.81
CA ALA A 48 -2.38 -5.05 -8.12
C ALA A 48 -2.62 -3.69 -7.47
N LEU A 49 -1.91 -3.47 -6.37
CA LEU A 49 -1.82 -2.20 -5.66
C LEU A 49 -0.35 -1.90 -5.38
N THR A 50 0.14 -0.74 -5.82
CA THR A 50 1.43 -0.20 -5.43
C THR A 50 1.21 1.13 -4.72
N ILE A 51 1.65 1.22 -3.47
CA ILE A 51 1.63 2.45 -2.67
C ILE A 51 3.05 2.98 -2.61
N ILE A 52 3.31 4.12 -3.24
CA ILE A 52 4.62 4.78 -3.24
C ILE A 52 4.55 5.98 -2.29
N ILE A 53 5.29 5.92 -1.20
CA ILE A 53 5.31 6.92 -0.13
C ILE A 53 6.61 7.72 -0.27
N SER A 54 6.50 9.04 -0.44
CA SER A 54 7.65 9.94 -0.59
C SER A 54 8.39 10.26 0.71
N LEU A 55 8.53 9.26 1.58
CA LEU A 55 9.25 9.32 2.85
C LEU A 55 10.08 8.06 3.05
N PRO A 56 11.20 8.15 3.79
CA PRO A 56 11.95 6.97 4.20
C PRO A 56 11.12 6.09 5.13
N PHE A 57 11.38 4.79 5.09
CA PHE A 57 10.85 3.85 6.05
C PHE A 57 11.56 4.04 7.40
N SER A 58 10.84 4.50 8.42
CA SER A 58 11.42 4.74 9.74
C SER A 58 10.37 4.76 10.85
N GLU A 59 10.81 4.68 12.11
CA GLU A 59 9.90 4.82 13.27
C GLU A 59 9.26 6.22 13.31
N GLU A 60 9.98 7.27 12.88
CA GLU A 60 9.47 8.63 12.78
C GLU A 60 8.31 8.73 11.80
N PHE A 61 8.37 8.01 10.68
CA PHE A 61 7.23 7.92 9.76
C PHE A 61 5.99 7.36 10.48
N PHE A 62 6.09 6.24 11.20
CA PHE A 62 4.93 5.63 11.87
C PHE A 62 4.39 6.50 13.02
N LYS A 63 5.26 7.21 13.74
CA LYS A 63 4.86 8.19 14.76
C LYS A 63 4.11 9.37 14.13
N TRP A 64 4.63 9.92 13.03
CA TRP A 64 4.03 11.06 12.34
C TRP A 64 2.74 10.69 11.59
N PHE A 65 2.72 9.53 10.92
CA PHE A 65 1.56 9.01 10.20
C PHE A 65 0.46 8.50 11.15
N GLU A 66 0.85 8.14 12.38
CA GLU A 66 0.08 7.51 13.44
C GLU A 66 -0.14 6.00 13.21
N PHE A 67 0.31 5.19 14.17
CA PHE A 67 0.13 3.74 14.17
C PHE A 67 -1.33 3.32 13.96
N ARG A 68 -2.29 4.08 14.50
CA ARG A 68 -3.72 3.80 14.33
C ARG A 68 -4.18 3.93 12.87
N GLU A 69 -3.66 4.92 12.14
CA GLU A 69 -3.99 5.10 10.73
C GLU A 69 -3.28 4.05 9.87
N TRP A 70 -2.03 3.71 10.21
CA TRP A 70 -1.30 2.61 9.59
C TRP A 70 -2.03 1.26 9.73
N GLU A 71 -2.59 0.96 10.90
CA GLU A 71 -3.41 -0.23 11.12
C GLU A 71 -4.65 -0.29 10.20
N LYS A 72 -5.26 0.87 9.90
CA LYS A 72 -6.37 0.92 8.94
C LYS A 72 -5.89 0.62 7.52
N VAL A 73 -4.73 1.15 7.11
CA VAL A 73 -4.12 0.82 5.81
C VAL A 73 -3.89 -0.70 5.70
N LYS A 74 -3.24 -1.30 6.71
CA LYS A 74 -3.04 -2.75 6.79
C LYS A 74 -4.37 -3.51 6.72
N HIS A 75 -5.38 -3.07 7.47
CA HIS A 75 -6.69 -3.71 7.50
C HIS A 75 -7.37 -3.74 6.12
N ILE A 76 -7.36 -2.62 5.41
CA ILE A 76 -7.96 -2.52 4.07
C ILE A 76 -7.24 -3.42 3.07
N ILE A 77 -5.91 -3.46 3.10
CA ILE A 77 -5.12 -4.36 2.25
C ILE A 77 -5.48 -5.85 2.50
N LYS A 78 -5.57 -6.25 3.78
CA LYS A 78 -6.00 -7.61 4.15
C LYS A 78 -7.43 -7.90 3.69
N GLU A 79 -8.33 -6.93 3.81
CA GLU A 79 -9.73 -7.06 3.39
C GLU A 79 -9.86 -7.20 1.86
N MET A 80 -9.06 -6.46 1.09
CA MET A 80 -8.98 -6.60 -0.38
C MET A 80 -8.57 -8.01 -0.79
N LYS A 81 -7.55 -8.57 -0.13
CA LYS A 81 -7.14 -9.98 -0.35
C LYS A 81 -8.25 -10.96 0.06
N ARG A 82 -8.87 -10.77 1.24
CA ARG A 82 -9.93 -11.65 1.76
C ARG A 82 -11.12 -11.75 0.80
N ARG A 83 -11.57 -10.63 0.23
CA ARG A 83 -12.71 -10.58 -0.71
C ARG A 83 -12.43 -11.26 -2.05
N ARG A 84 -11.17 -11.25 -2.49
CA ARG A 84 -10.75 -11.88 -3.75
C ARG A 84 -10.41 -13.37 -3.59
N GLY A 85 -10.08 -13.80 -2.37
CA GLY A 85 -9.83 -15.20 -2.04
C GLY A 85 -8.39 -15.66 -2.31
N LYS A 86 -8.23 -16.97 -2.53
CA LYS A 86 -6.93 -17.64 -2.67
C LYS A 86 -6.32 -17.48 -4.07
N GLY A 87 -5.06 -17.89 -4.21
CA GLY A 87 -4.33 -17.82 -5.48
C GLY A 87 -3.80 -16.41 -5.75
N ASN A 88 -3.53 -16.12 -7.03
CA ASN A 88 -2.95 -14.86 -7.48
C ASN A 88 -4.01 -13.75 -7.55
N ALA A 89 -4.68 -13.50 -6.43
CA ALA A 89 -5.84 -12.63 -6.38
C ALA A 89 -5.44 -11.15 -6.40
N ILE A 90 -4.43 -10.79 -5.61
CA ILE A 90 -3.86 -9.45 -5.54
C ILE A 90 -2.37 -9.53 -5.19
N ILE A 91 -1.55 -8.72 -5.86
CA ILE A 91 -0.18 -8.40 -5.45
C ILE A 91 -0.19 -6.99 -4.85
N VAL A 92 0.46 -6.83 -3.70
CA VAL A 92 0.56 -5.53 -3.02
C VAL A 92 2.00 -5.15 -2.82
N GLU A 93 2.34 -3.95 -3.23
CA GLU A 93 3.65 -3.35 -3.02
C GLU A 93 3.53 -2.05 -2.23
N ILE A 94 4.44 -1.87 -1.27
CA ILE A 94 4.60 -0.61 -0.55
C ILE A 94 6.05 -0.19 -0.70
N LEU A 95 6.28 0.95 -1.33
CA LEU A 95 7.59 1.52 -1.59
C LEU A 95 7.75 2.82 -0.79
N PHE A 96 8.71 2.85 0.11
CA PHE A 96 9.18 4.06 0.77
C PHE A 96 10.38 4.60 0.00
N THR A 97 10.25 5.79 -0.58
CA THR A 97 11.36 6.42 -1.29
C THR A 97 12.19 7.25 -0.32
N GLY A 98 13.44 6.85 -0.13
CA GLY A 98 14.34 7.41 0.88
C GLY A 98 15.79 7.06 0.56
N ASP A 99 16.67 7.20 1.55
CA ASP A 99 18.04 6.71 1.44
C ASP A 99 18.33 5.74 2.59
N PRO A 100 18.25 4.41 2.36
CA PRO A 100 17.90 3.73 1.11
C PRO A 100 16.38 3.69 0.83
N ASP A 101 16.02 3.38 -0.41
CA ASP A 101 14.66 2.96 -0.75
C ASP A 101 14.34 1.62 -0.09
N VAL A 102 13.13 1.51 0.47
CA VAL A 102 12.63 0.27 1.09
C VAL A 102 11.35 -0.17 0.40
N ARG A 103 11.36 -1.38 -0.17
CA ARG A 103 10.22 -1.97 -0.88
C ARG A 103 9.74 -3.23 -0.19
N PHE A 104 8.47 -3.27 0.16
CA PHE A 104 7.75 -4.45 0.61
C PHE A 104 6.90 -4.98 -0.54
N VAL A 105 7.00 -6.27 -0.83
CA VAL A 105 6.18 -6.95 -1.85
C VAL A 105 5.48 -8.12 -1.20
N THR A 106 4.15 -8.18 -1.34
CA THR A 106 3.32 -9.28 -0.84
C THR A 106 2.52 -9.87 -2.00
N ASP A 107 2.89 -11.08 -2.41
CA ASP A 107 2.34 -11.83 -3.54
C ASP A 107 1.77 -13.20 -3.12
N LEU A 108 1.52 -13.37 -1.83
CA LEU A 108 1.20 -14.65 -1.21
C LEU A 108 -0.23 -15.13 -1.55
N SER A 109 -0.33 -16.38 -2.00
CA SER A 109 -1.59 -16.98 -2.43
C SER A 109 -2.57 -17.24 -1.28
N GLU A 110 -2.04 -17.67 -0.13
CA GLU A 110 -2.81 -18.04 1.06
C GLU A 110 -3.05 -16.83 1.98
N ASN A 111 -4.31 -16.63 2.40
CA ASN A 111 -4.74 -15.48 3.20
C ASN A 111 -3.98 -15.33 4.52
N HIS A 112 -3.68 -16.43 5.21
CA HIS A 112 -2.98 -16.37 6.50
C HIS A 112 -1.55 -15.86 6.33
N ASN A 113 -0.82 -16.36 5.31
CA ASN A 113 0.53 -15.92 5.00
C ASN A 113 0.56 -14.47 4.53
N PHE A 114 -0.39 -14.09 3.66
CA PHE A 114 -0.58 -12.71 3.23
C PHE A 114 -0.76 -11.77 4.43
N ASN A 115 -1.72 -12.08 5.32
CA ASN A 115 -1.97 -11.26 6.50
C ASN A 115 -0.75 -11.16 7.40
N SER A 116 -0.05 -12.27 7.66
CA SER A 116 1.17 -12.26 8.46
C SER A 116 2.31 -11.46 7.84
N ALA A 117 2.40 -11.36 6.51
CA ALA A 117 3.38 -10.51 5.84
C ALA A 117 3.02 -9.02 6.01
N ILE A 118 1.74 -8.66 5.84
CA ILE A 118 1.26 -7.28 6.03
C ILE A 118 1.49 -6.80 7.47
N GLU A 119 1.28 -7.65 8.48
CA GLU A 119 1.54 -7.27 9.89
C GLU A 119 3.00 -7.01 10.21
N LYS A 120 3.93 -7.54 9.42
CA LYS A 120 5.37 -7.41 9.70
C LYS A 120 5.99 -6.15 9.12
N ILE A 121 5.23 -5.38 8.33
CA ILE A 121 5.77 -4.22 7.61
C ILE A 121 6.28 -3.16 8.59
N ASP A 122 5.61 -2.95 9.72
CA ASP A 122 5.95 -1.96 10.73
C ASP A 122 6.75 -2.52 11.92
N SER A 123 7.32 -3.73 11.80
CA SER A 123 8.12 -4.38 12.87
C SER A 123 9.57 -3.85 12.97
N VAL A 124 9.77 -2.55 12.78
CA VAL A 124 11.09 -1.87 12.80
C VAL A 124 11.73 -1.89 14.18
#